data_AF-A0A938P5G0-F1
#
_entry.id   AF-A0A938P5G0-F1
#
_cell.length_a   1.000
_cell.length_b   1.000
_cell.length_c   1.000
_cell.angle_alpha   90.00
_cell.angle_beta   90.00
_cell.angle_gamma   90.00
#
_symmetry.space_group_name_H-M   'P 1'
#
loop_
_entity.id
_entity.type
_entity.pdbx_description
1 polymer ?
#
loop_
_entity_poly.entity_id
_entity_poly.type
_entity_poly.pdbx_seq_one_letter_code
_entity_poly.pdbx_strand_id
1 'polypeptide(L)'
;MDKSYNIPYFPHVSVGWDNNPRFQTFRPGVVKNNTPEQFRKALELARDYADRHPGQPPLITVNSWNEWTETSYLQPDDLYGYGYLEAVKAVFAKKSICPKERKSRRCDA
;
A
#
# COMPACT_ATOMS: atom_id res chain seq x y z
N MET A 1 -16.90 3.99 -13.09
CA MET A 1 -16.61 2.59 -13.45
C MET A 1 -17.87 1.76 -13.30
N ASP A 2 -18.40 1.63 -12.09
CA ASP A 2 -19.47 0.68 -11.75
C ASP A 2 -20.81 0.96 -12.46
N LYS A 3 -21.06 2.22 -12.85
CA LYS A 3 -22.25 2.62 -13.63
C LYS A 3 -22.12 2.36 -15.14
N SER A 4 -20.92 2.09 -15.62
CA SER A 4 -20.59 2.06 -17.05
C SER A 4 -20.24 0.66 -17.55
N TYR A 5 -19.81 -0.24 -16.67
CA TYR A 5 -19.35 -1.59 -17.03
C TYR A 5 -19.84 -2.62 -16.00
N ASN A 6 -20.20 -3.82 -16.47
CA ASN A 6 -20.64 -4.95 -15.63
C ASN A 6 -19.49 -5.90 -15.23
N ILE A 7 -18.24 -5.46 -15.39
CA ILE A 7 -17.05 -6.23 -15.04
C ILE A 7 -16.55 -5.71 -13.68
N PRO A 8 -16.26 -6.57 -12.69
CA PRO A 8 -15.73 -6.13 -11.40
C PRO A 8 -14.43 -5.35 -11.55
N TYR A 9 -14.32 -4.23 -10.86
CA TYR A 9 -13.09 -3.45 -10.78
C TYR A 9 -12.37 -3.74 -9.46
N PHE A 10 -11.09 -4.08 -9.55
CA PHE A 10 -10.21 -4.25 -8.39
C PHE A 10 -9.22 -3.09 -8.37
N PRO A 11 -9.15 -2.30 -7.28
CA PRO A 11 -8.22 -1.19 -7.19
C PRO A 11 -6.78 -1.61 -7.43
N HIS A 12 -6.08 -0.80 -8.21
CA HIS A 12 -4.65 -0.91 -8.45
C HIS A 12 -3.95 0.33 -7.90
N VAL A 13 -2.92 0.13 -7.09
CA VAL A 13 -2.13 1.22 -6.50
C VAL A 13 -0.69 1.09 -6.96
N SER A 14 -0.17 2.12 -7.62
CA SER A 14 1.24 2.22 -7.97
C SER A 14 1.98 3.03 -6.91
N VAL A 15 3.20 2.61 -6.56
CA VAL A 15 4.08 3.37 -5.66
C VAL A 15 4.57 4.65 -6.34
N GLY A 16 4.84 4.58 -7.64
CA GLY A 16 5.39 5.67 -8.45
C GLY A 16 5.52 5.27 -9.91
N TRP A 17 5.97 6.18 -10.76
CA TRP A 17 6.28 5.86 -12.15
C TRP A 17 7.30 6.83 -12.73
N ASP A 18 8.44 6.28 -13.14
CA ASP A 18 9.46 6.92 -13.93
C ASP A 18 10.29 5.86 -14.67
N ASN A 19 10.10 5.77 -15.98
CA ASN A 19 10.88 4.86 -16.84
C ASN A 19 12.04 5.54 -17.56
N ASN A 20 12.34 6.82 -17.26
CA ASN A 20 13.43 7.56 -17.88
C ASN A 20 14.81 6.87 -17.77
N PRO A 21 15.15 6.12 -16.69
CA PRO A 21 16.43 5.40 -16.64
C PRO A 21 16.66 4.41 -17.78
N ARG A 22 15.60 3.99 -18.50
CA ARG A 22 15.69 3.08 -19.65
C ARG A 22 15.93 3.79 -20.99
N PHE A 23 15.91 5.12 -21.02
CA PHE A 23 15.94 5.89 -22.26
C PHE A 23 17.01 6.97 -22.24
N GLN A 24 17.60 7.23 -23.41
CA GLN A 24 18.55 8.32 -23.62
C GLN A 24 17.84 9.68 -23.81
N THR A 25 16.54 9.65 -24.11
CA THR A 25 15.71 10.84 -24.30
C THR A 25 14.62 10.87 -23.25
N PHE A 26 14.26 12.07 -22.82
CA PHE A 26 13.26 12.26 -21.79
C PHE A 26 11.89 11.70 -22.22
N ARG A 27 11.25 10.95 -21.32
CA ARG A 27 9.89 10.44 -21.43
C ARG A 27 8.98 11.21 -20.47
N PRO A 28 7.96 11.93 -20.97
CA PRO A 28 6.98 12.58 -20.12
C PRO A 28 6.07 11.55 -19.43
N GLY A 29 5.29 12.00 -18.43
CA GLY A 29 4.39 11.12 -17.66
C GLY A 29 4.99 10.61 -16.34
N VAL A 30 6.01 11.29 -15.81
CA VAL A 30 6.63 10.97 -14.51
C VAL A 30 5.70 11.32 -13.36
N VAL A 31 5.46 10.38 -12.45
CA VAL A 31 4.74 10.59 -11.20
C VAL A 31 5.72 11.03 -10.12
N LYS A 32 5.41 12.14 -9.44
CA LYS A 32 6.27 12.78 -8.45
C LYS A 32 5.63 12.74 -7.06
N ASN A 33 6.44 12.99 -6.04
CA ASN A 33 6.04 12.98 -4.63
C ASN A 33 5.54 11.59 -4.18
N ASN A 34 6.24 10.55 -4.65
CA ASN A 34 6.01 9.15 -4.32
C ASN A 34 6.54 8.89 -2.90
N THR A 35 5.90 9.46 -1.88
CA THR A 35 6.30 9.26 -0.48
C THR A 35 5.48 8.16 0.18
N PRO A 36 5.99 7.51 1.24
CA PRO A 36 5.21 6.54 2.02
C PRO A 36 3.84 7.08 2.48
N GLU A 37 3.75 8.37 2.82
CA GLU A 37 2.50 9.01 3.24
C GLU A 37 1.48 9.11 2.11
N GLN A 38 1.92 9.45 0.89
CA GLN A 38 1.02 9.52 -0.27
C GLN A 38 0.60 8.13 -0.71
N PHE A 39 1.53 7.17 -0.68
CA PHE A 39 1.21 5.76 -0.94
C PHE A 39 0.19 5.23 0.07
N ARG A 40 0.34 5.52 1.37
CA ARG A 40 -0.65 5.17 2.40
C ARG A 40 -2.04 5.73 2.09
N LYS A 41 -2.14 7.00 1.70
CA LYS A 41 -3.42 7.62 1.32
C LYS A 41 -4.07 6.90 0.13
N ALA A 42 -3.27 6.50 -0.87
CA ALA A 42 -3.77 5.74 -2.00
C ALA A 42 -4.28 4.35 -1.59
N LEU A 43 -3.60 3.67 -0.65
CA LEU A 43 -4.06 2.41 -0.07
C LEU A 43 -5.36 2.59 0.74
N GLU A 44 -5.51 3.68 1.48
CA GLU A 44 -6.75 4.02 2.20
C GLU A 44 -7.92 4.16 1.22
N LEU A 45 -7.73 4.89 0.11
CA LEU A 45 -8.75 5.02 -0.94
C LEU A 45 -9.10 3.67 -1.60
N ALA A 46 -8.09 2.83 -1.82
CA ALA A 46 -8.29 1.49 -2.39
C ALA A 46 -9.08 0.58 -1.43
N ARG A 47 -8.76 0.61 -0.13
CA ARG A 47 -9.51 -0.11 0.91
C ARG A 47 -10.95 0.39 0.97
N ASP A 48 -11.16 1.71 1.02
CA ASP A 48 -12.49 2.31 1.08
C ASP A 48 -13.32 2.00 -0.18
N TYR A 49 -12.68 1.79 -1.33
CA TYR A 49 -13.36 1.24 -2.51
C TYR A 49 -13.75 -0.23 -2.28
N ALA A 50 -12.83 -1.09 -1.90
CA ALA A 50 -13.10 -2.52 -1.69
C ALA A 50 -14.22 -2.76 -0.65
N ASP A 51 -14.19 -2.03 0.47
CA ASP A 51 -15.19 -2.14 1.54
C ASP A 51 -16.61 -1.73 1.09
N ARG A 52 -16.72 -0.79 0.13
CA ARG A 52 -18.01 -0.39 -0.46
C ARG A 52 -18.56 -1.38 -1.49
N HIS A 53 -17.79 -2.43 -1.82
CA HIS A 53 -18.20 -3.47 -2.77
C HIS A 53 -18.16 -4.86 -2.11
N PRO A 54 -19.03 -5.13 -1.11
CA PRO A 54 -19.04 -6.40 -0.40
C PRO A 54 -19.44 -7.61 -1.28
N GLY A 55 -19.99 -7.37 -2.48
CA GLY A 55 -20.35 -8.40 -3.45
C GLY A 55 -19.19 -8.92 -4.30
N GLN A 56 -17.98 -8.38 -4.15
CA GLN A 56 -16.76 -8.85 -4.83
C GLN A 56 -15.67 -9.20 -3.80
N PRO A 57 -14.68 -10.03 -4.16
CA PRO A 57 -13.50 -10.22 -3.32
C PRO A 57 -12.85 -8.88 -2.98
N PRO A 58 -12.40 -8.64 -1.73
CA PRO A 58 -11.73 -7.42 -1.32
C PRO A 58 -10.27 -7.41 -1.80
N LEU A 59 -10.07 -7.59 -3.11
CA LEU A 59 -8.77 -7.67 -3.76
C LEU A 59 -8.30 -6.27 -4.17
N ILE A 60 -7.08 -5.95 -3.75
CA ILE A 60 -6.34 -4.75 -4.13
C ILE A 60 -4.99 -5.21 -4.66
N THR A 61 -4.54 -4.63 -5.76
CA THR A 61 -3.23 -4.94 -6.35
C THR A 61 -2.28 -3.77 -6.20
N VAL A 62 -0.99 -4.05 -6.07
CA VAL A 62 0.07 -3.03 -5.96
C VAL A 62 1.09 -3.24 -7.06
N ASN A 63 1.42 -2.18 -7.81
CA ASN A 63 2.58 -2.16 -8.69
C ASN A 63 3.76 -1.52 -7.95
N SER A 64 4.85 -2.25 -7.69
CA SER A 64 5.04 -3.71 -7.71
C SER A 64 5.90 -4.07 -6.50
N TRP A 65 6.29 -5.33 -6.35
CA TRP A 65 7.33 -5.66 -5.39
C TRP A 65 8.67 -4.97 -5.75
N ASN A 66 9.14 -5.07 -6.99
CA ASN A 66 10.53 -4.81 -7.34
C ASN A 66 10.78 -4.24 -8.76
N GLU A 67 9.86 -3.45 -9.32
CA GLU A 67 10.08 -2.79 -10.62
C GLU A 67 10.92 -1.52 -10.47
N TRP A 68 12.20 -1.74 -10.18
CA TRP A 68 13.19 -0.67 -9.98
C TRP A 68 13.36 0.21 -11.21
N THR A 69 13.27 -0.35 -12.40
CA THR A 69 13.52 0.40 -13.64
C THR A 69 12.35 1.30 -14.07
N GLU A 70 11.19 1.19 -13.41
CA GLU A 70 10.10 2.18 -13.46
C GLU A 70 9.96 3.01 -12.18
N THR A 71 10.88 2.87 -11.22
CA THR A 71 10.77 3.51 -9.89
C THR A 71 9.44 3.20 -9.18
N SER A 72 8.83 2.05 -9.49
CA SER A 72 7.55 1.59 -8.94
C SER A 72 7.75 0.34 -8.08
N TYR A 73 8.58 0.44 -7.05
CA TYR A 73 8.98 -0.69 -6.20
C TYR A 73 8.49 -0.50 -4.75
N LEU A 74 7.95 -1.58 -4.17
CA LEU A 74 7.54 -1.65 -2.77
C LEU A 74 8.68 -2.17 -1.87
N GLN A 75 9.64 -2.88 -2.46
CA GLN A 75 10.81 -3.42 -1.80
C GLN A 75 11.55 -2.31 -1.02
N PRO A 76 12.05 -2.59 0.20
CA PRO A 76 12.83 -1.63 0.95
C PRO A 76 14.03 -1.09 0.18
N ASP A 77 14.29 0.20 0.33
CA ASP A 77 15.37 0.92 -0.31
C ASP A 77 16.22 1.70 0.72
N ASP A 78 17.19 2.47 0.23
CA ASP A 78 18.03 3.34 1.05
C ASP A 78 17.40 4.71 1.36
N LEU A 79 16.37 5.12 0.61
CA LEU A 79 15.69 6.41 0.75
C LEU A 79 14.61 6.41 1.85
N TYR A 80 13.75 5.39 1.84
CA TYR A 80 12.61 5.24 2.74
C TYR A 80 12.69 3.98 3.60
N GLY A 81 13.64 3.08 3.35
CA GLY A 81 13.77 1.84 4.12
C GLY A 81 12.49 1.02 4.05
N TYR A 82 11.90 0.72 5.21
CA TYR A 82 10.63 0.00 5.30
C TYR A 82 9.39 0.89 5.14
N GLY A 83 9.54 2.18 4.82
CA GLY A 83 8.45 3.17 4.84
C GLY A 83 7.19 2.73 4.10
N TYR A 84 7.31 2.18 2.88
CA TYR A 84 6.15 1.70 2.13
C TYR A 84 5.51 0.45 2.75
N LEU A 85 6.30 -0.47 3.31
CA LEU A 85 5.76 -1.65 3.99
C LEU A 85 5.05 -1.29 5.29
N GLU A 86 5.58 -0.31 6.05
CA GLU A 86 4.89 0.23 7.22
C GLU A 86 3.60 0.96 6.81
N ALA A 87 3.56 1.62 5.65
CA ALA A 87 2.31 2.18 5.09
C ALA A 87 1.27 1.07 4.79
N VAL A 88 1.66 -0.04 4.16
CA VAL A 88 0.78 -1.20 3.94
C VAL A 88 0.24 -1.73 5.27
N LYS A 89 1.14 -1.96 6.23
CA LYS A 89 0.79 -2.46 7.57
C LYS A 89 -0.16 -1.52 8.30
N ALA A 90 0.05 -0.20 8.21
CA ALA A 90 -0.81 0.79 8.85
C ALA A 90 -2.26 0.74 8.34
N VAL A 91 -2.48 0.38 7.07
CA VAL A 91 -3.82 0.32 6.46
C VAL A 91 -4.49 -1.04 6.66
N PHE A 92 -3.74 -2.14 6.58
CA PHE A 92 -4.32 -3.49 6.49
C PHE A 92 -4.01 -4.42 7.66
N ALA A 93 -3.00 -4.15 8.49
CA ALA A 93 -2.71 -5.02 9.63
C ALA A 93 -3.68 -4.75 10.79
N LYS A 94 -4.26 -5.82 11.35
CA LYS A 94 -5.05 -5.72 12.58
C LYS A 94 -4.15 -5.24 13.72
N LYS A 95 -4.60 -4.24 14.48
CA LYS A 95 -3.95 -3.92 15.76
C LYS A 95 -4.11 -5.13 16.68
N SER A 96 -3.01 -5.78 17.02
CA SER A 96 -2.98 -6.75 18.10
C SER A 96 -3.42 -6.06 19.38
N ILE A 97 -4.55 -6.45 19.95
CA ILE A 97 -4.91 -6.04 21.30
C ILE A 97 -3.93 -6.75 22.22
N CYS A 98 -2.93 -6.04 22.73
CA CYS A 98 -2.14 -6.55 23.85
C CYS A 98 -3.06 -6.56 25.08
N PRO A 99 -3.33 -7.73 25.71
CA PRO A 99 -4.06 -7.76 26.96
C PRO A 99 -3.26 -6.98 27.99
N LYS A 100 -3.83 -5.90 28.55
CA LYS A 100 -3.21 -5.18 29.66
C LYS A 100 -2.87 -6.18 30.77
N GLU A 101 -1.62 -6.15 31.19
CA GLU A 101 -0.97 -7.06 32.14
C GLU A 101 -1.92 -7.59 33.23
N ARG A 102 -1.98 -8.93 33.36
CA ARG A 102 -2.51 -9.56 34.58
C ARG A 102 -1.55 -9.17 35.71
N LYS A 103 -1.92 -8.16 36.51
CA LYS A 103 -1.21 -7.82 37.75
C LYS A 103 -0.95 -9.12 38.52
N SER A 104 0.34 -9.39 38.72
CA SER A 104 0.90 -10.41 39.59
C SER A 104 0.04 -10.60 40.85
N ARG A 105 -0.49 -11.81 41.05
CA ARG A 105 -1.02 -12.22 42.35
C ARG A 105 0.18 -12.57 43.22
N ARG A 106 0.21 -11.92 44.38
CA ARG A 106 1.12 -12.19 45.51
C ARG A 106 1.23 -13.69 45.76
N CYS A 107 2.45 -14.18 45.92
CA CYS A 107 2.71 -15.40 46.67
C CYS A 107 2.70 -15.02 48.14
N ASP A 108 1.59 -15.29 48.83
CA ASP A 108 1.59 -15.51 50.27
C ASP A 108 1.57 -17.04 50.45
N ALA A 109 2.72 -17.60 50.84
CA ALA A 109 2.90 -18.85 51.58
C ALA A 109 4.37 -18.97 52.01
#